data_AF-A0A3D1KTJ9-F1
#
_entry.id   AF-A0A3D1KTJ9-F1
#
_cell.length_a   1.000
_cell.length_b   1.000
_cell.length_c   1.000
_cell.angle_alpha   90.00
_cell.angle_beta   90.00
_cell.angle_gamma   90.00
#
_symmetry.space_group_name_H-M   'P 1'
#
loop_
_entity.id
_entity.type
_entity.pdbx_description
1 polymer ?
#
loop_
_entity_poly.entity_id
_entity_poly.type
_entity_poly.pdbx_seq_one_letter_code
_entity_poly.pdbx_strand_id
1 'polypeptide(L)' 'MIKKALIAILLLFSHSAFSSFILIPMDDVSQTNHLKAYGITYWSLQKGNTAKWLLNYQGGSFLLEDNEA' A
#
# COMPACT_ATOMS: atom_id res chain seq x y z
N MET A 1 0.72 -37.37 -11.82
CA MET A 1 -0.15 -37.21 -10.62
C MET A 1 0.54 -36.46 -9.49
N ILE A 2 1.79 -36.81 -9.13
CA ILE A 2 2.58 -36.16 -8.06
C ILE A 2 2.69 -34.62 -8.20
N LYS A 3 2.91 -34.08 -9.40
CA LYS A 3 2.99 -32.61 -9.61
C LYS A 3 1.72 -31.86 -9.18
N LYS A 4 0.55 -32.45 -9.42
CA LYS A 4 -0.74 -31.86 -9.02
C LYS A 4 -0.92 -31.89 -7.50
N ALA A 5 -0.49 -32.99 -6.87
CA ALA A 5 -0.50 -33.12 -5.41
C ALA A 5 0.44 -32.10 -4.74
N LEU A 6 1.62 -31.87 -5.30
CA LEU A 6 2.56 -30.83 -4.81
C LEU A 6 1.97 -29.42 -4.91
N ILE A 7 1.30 -29.08 -6.01
CA ILE A 7 0.63 -27.78 -6.17
C ILE A 7 -0.51 -27.64 -5.15
N ALA A 8 -1.32 -28.68 -4.94
CA ALA A 8 -2.39 -28.66 -3.95
C ALA A 8 -1.85 -28.48 -2.52
N ILE A 9 -0.75 -29.16 -2.18
CA ILE A 9 -0.07 -29.00 -0.89
C ILE A 9 0.43 -27.56 -0.73
N LEU A 10 1.06 -26.97 -1.75
CA LEU A 10 1.56 -25.60 -1.71
C LEU A 10 0.43 -24.58 -1.43
N LEU A 11 -0.74 -24.77 -2.05
CA LEU A 11 -1.88 -23.87 -1.85
C LEU A 11 -2.45 -23.95 -0.43
N LEU A 12 -2.39 -25.12 0.22
CA LEU A 12 -2.83 -25.30 1.61
C LEU A 12 -1.95 -24.56 2.63
N PHE A 13 -0.71 -24.21 2.26
CA PHE A 13 0.21 -23.45 3.10
C PHE A 13 0.20 -21.94 2.80
N SER A 14 -0.77 -21.44 2.02
CA SER A 14 -0.89 -19.99 1.81
C SER A 14 -1.41 -19.31 3.08
N HIS A 15 -0.63 -18.37 3.61
CA HIS A 15 -1.03 -17.53 4.74
C HIS A 15 -1.56 -16.18 4.24
N SER A 16 -2.54 -15.60 4.94
CA SER A 16 -2.99 -14.23 4.67
C SER A 16 -1.90 -13.23 5.04
N ALA A 17 -1.45 -12.43 4.07
CA ALA A 17 -0.58 -11.29 4.34
C ALA A 17 -1.43 -10.04 4.59
N PHE A 18 -1.10 -9.27 5.63
CA PHE A 18 -1.66 -7.94 5.89
C PHE A 18 -0.67 -6.87 5.45
N SER A 19 -1.16 -5.76 4.93
CA SER A 19 -0.31 -4.63 4.54
C SER A 19 -0.08 -3.73 5.75
N SER A 20 1.18 -3.49 6.12
CA SER A 20 1.51 -2.52 7.19
C SER A 20 1.36 -1.06 6.75
N PHE A 21 1.26 -0.83 5.43
CA PHE A 21 1.16 0.52 4.86
C PHE A 21 0.19 0.57 3.69
N ILE A 22 -0.47 1.71 3.54
CA ILE A 22 -1.21 2.06 2.33
C ILE A 22 -0.36 3.02 1.51
N LEU A 23 0.01 2.60 0.29
CA LEU A 23 0.69 3.46 -0.67
C LEU A 23 -0.32 4.39 -1.35
N ILE A 24 -0.06 5.69 -1.28
CA ILE A 24 -0.76 6.73 -2.02
C ILE A 24 0.11 7.09 -3.24
N PRO A 25 -0.19 6.55 -4.44
CA PRO A 25 0.64 6.75 -5.62
C PRO A 25 0.54 8.19 -6.10
N MET A 26 1.64 8.67 -6.67
CA MET A 26 1.77 10.01 -7.26
C MET A 26 2.55 9.95 -8.59
N ASP A 27 2.57 8.81 -9.27
CA ASP A 27 3.10 8.77 -10.62
C ASP A 27 2.11 9.41 -11.60
N ASP A 28 2.64 10.04 -12.65
CA ASP A 28 1.84 10.81 -13.61
C ASP A 28 0.90 9.94 -14.46
N VAL A 29 1.02 8.61 -14.41
CA VAL A 29 0.17 7.67 -15.16
C VAL A 29 -1.05 7.26 -14.35
N SER A 30 -0.84 6.77 -13.11
CA SER A 30 -1.90 6.24 -12.25
C SER A 30 -2.59 7.32 -11.41
N GLN A 31 -1.92 8.44 -11.11
CA GLN A 31 -2.45 9.57 -10.37
C GLN A 31 -2.15 10.89 -11.09
N THR A 32 -3.03 11.28 -12.00
CA THR A 32 -2.90 12.54 -12.76
C THR A 32 -3.22 13.78 -11.95
N ASN A 33 -3.80 13.64 -10.75
CA ASN A 33 -4.14 14.76 -9.88
C ASN A 33 -3.46 14.61 -8.51
N HIS A 34 -2.23 15.11 -8.42
CA HIS A 34 -1.41 15.07 -7.21
C HIS A 34 -2.04 15.77 -6.01
N LEU A 35 -2.89 16.78 -6.21
CA LEU A 35 -3.61 17.45 -5.12
C LEU A 35 -4.56 16.51 -4.39
N LYS A 36 -5.09 15.47 -5.05
CA LYS A 36 -5.89 14.44 -4.37
C LYS A 36 -5.02 13.58 -3.45
N ALA A 37 -3.82 13.20 -3.89
CA ALA A 37 -2.88 12.46 -3.05
C ALA A 37 -2.50 13.28 -1.81
N TYR A 38 -2.15 14.55 -1.99
CA TYR A 38 -1.92 15.47 -0.87
C TYR A 38 -3.14 15.62 0.03
N GLY A 39 -4.34 15.72 -0.53
CA GLY A 39 -5.59 15.85 0.23
C GLY A 39 -5.87 14.64 1.13
N ILE A 40 -5.68 13.42 0.61
CA ILE A 40 -5.87 12.19 1.40
C ILE A 40 -4.80 12.08 2.48
N THR A 41 -3.53 12.34 2.15
CA THR A 41 -2.44 12.33 3.14
C THR A 41 -2.69 13.37 4.23
N TYR A 42 -3.08 14.60 3.86
CA TYR A 42 -3.40 15.66 4.81
C TYR A 42 -4.57 15.29 5.71
N TRP A 43 -5.65 14.74 5.15
CA TRP A 43 -6.79 14.26 5.93
C TRP A 43 -6.39 13.17 6.93
N SER A 44 -5.51 12.25 6.52
CA SER A 44 -4.97 11.21 7.42
C SER A 44 -4.13 11.82 8.56
N LEU A 45 -3.25 12.77 8.24
CA LEU A 45 -2.48 13.51 9.25
C LEU A 45 -3.39 14.25 10.24
N GLN A 46 -4.50 14.83 9.79
CA GLN A 46 -5.49 15.46 10.67
C GLN A 46 -6.17 14.49 11.65
N LYS A 47 -6.19 13.19 11.33
CA LYS A 47 -6.67 12.12 12.22
C LYS A 47 -5.61 11.65 13.22
N GLY A 48 -4.41 12.23 13.19
CA GLY A 48 -3.30 11.85 14.07
C GLY A 48 -2.43 10.73 13.53
N ASN A 49 -2.71 10.25 12.31
CA ASN A 49 -1.87 9.24 11.68
C ASN A 49 -0.56 9.84 11.18
N THR A 50 0.42 8.98 10.99
CA THR A 50 1.74 9.27 10.46
C THR A 50 1.81 8.93 8.97
N ALA A 51 2.56 9.72 8.22
CA ALA A 51 2.83 9.46 6.81
C ALA A 51 4.33 9.49 6.54
N LYS A 52 4.83 8.57 5.72
CA LYS A 52 6.20 8.59 5.20
C LYS A 52 6.19 9.14 3.79
N TRP A 53 6.98 10.17 3.56
CA TRP A 53 7.14 10.76 2.23
C TRP A 53 8.28 10.08 1.48
N LEU A 54 7.97 9.48 0.33
CA LEU A 54 8.93 8.81 -0.53
C LEU A 54 9.41 9.78 -1.63
N LEU A 55 10.33 10.69 -1.27
CA LEU A 55 10.77 11.82 -2.10
C LEU A 55 11.16 11.47 -3.56
N ASN A 56 11.68 10.26 -3.80
CA ASN A 56 12.14 9.83 -5.12
C ASN A 56 11.44 8.55 -5.63
N TYR A 57 10.21 8.28 -5.17
CA TYR A 57 9.42 7.12 -5.60
C TYR A 57 8.04 7.55 -6.07
N GLN A 58 7.67 7.17 -7.30
CA GLN A 58 6.39 7.52 -7.94
C GLN A 58 6.02 9.01 -7.73
N GLY A 59 6.88 9.94 -8.18
CA GLY A 59 6.59 11.38 -8.12
C GLY A 59 6.54 11.99 -6.72
N GLY A 60 7.02 11.30 -5.68
CA GLY A 60 6.94 11.77 -4.29
C GLY A 60 5.77 11.18 -3.51
N SER A 61 5.43 9.92 -3.75
CA SER A 61 4.33 9.19 -3.11
C SER A 61 4.40 9.15 -1.58
N PHE A 62 3.28 8.79 -0.93
CA PHE A 62 3.19 8.65 0.52
C PHE A 62 2.87 7.22 0.94
N LEU A 63 3.43 6.79 2.07
CA LEU A 63 2.96 5.61 2.79
C LEU A 63 2.22 6.07 4.04
N LEU A 64 0.96 5.66 4.17
CA LEU A 64 0.19 5.83 5.40
C LEU A 64 0.33 4.56 6.24
N GLU A 65 0.65 4.71 7.52
CA GLU A 65 0.73 3.58 8.45
C GLU A 65 -0.68 3.05 8.75
N ASP A 66 -0.81 1.72 8.78
CA ASP A 66 -1.99 1.07 9.34
C ASP A 66 -1.91 1.15 10.86
N ASN A 67 -2.41 2.25 11.42
CA ASN A 67 -2.55 2.42 12.86
C ASN A 67 -3.88 1.79 13.27
N GLU A 68 -3.84 0.86 14.23
CA GLU A 68 -5.04 0.27 14.81
C GLU A 68 -6.03 1.38 15.19
N ALA A 69 -7.27 1.25 14.71
CA ALA A 69 -8.38 2.17 14.97
C ALA A 69 -8.89 2.05 16.41
#